data_AF-A0A3N7HSW8-F1
#
_entry.id   AF-A0A3N7HSW8-F1
#
_cell.length_a   1.000
_cell.length_b   1.000
_cell.length_c   1.000
_cell.angle_alpha   90.00
_cell.angle_beta   90.00
_cell.angle_gamma   90.00
#
_symmetry.space_group_name_H-M   'P 1'
#
loop_
_entity.id
_entity.type
_entity.pdbx_description
1 polymer ?
#
loop_
_entity_poly.entity_id
_entity_poly.type
_entity_poly.pdbx_seq_one_letter_code
_entity_poly.pdbx_strand_id
1 'polypeptide(L)'
;MSNKLISTHRLAALFAAAGLLAACQQVPTAQAPQQPPAPAPAPGNAEPESQRPVTPAAPASPATQQQATKIAVAAAVMLENGHEEQAKSELQRALAADPNNKLALNLMRQITADPVATLGRESFAYTVRPNDSMSSIAGRFMGDIYSFYILARYNSIAVPKQVSGGQVLRIPGKAPPPSVMRETAKAEPAPPPPPPPPPAVPAPPPPPAEPTPGERAMRAGALAQKSGDFERALAEYSKAATLDQPGAEGKATEVRKQLVSRYTLNARTAFAKQDLDGAIRSWERVLAVDPNNETAKLERQRALSLKEKVKGLGT
;
A
#
# COMPACT_ATOMS: atom_id res chain seq x y z
N MET A 1 10.88 -28.91 67.37
CA MET A 1 10.13 -27.66 67.09
C MET A 1 8.94 -28.06 66.24
N SER A 2 7.78 -28.41 66.81
CA SER A 2 6.72 -27.48 67.26
C SER A 2 6.48 -26.43 66.15
N ASN A 3 5.31 -26.27 65.54
CA ASN A 3 3.95 -26.39 66.08
C ASN A 3 2.98 -26.21 64.89
N LYS A 4 1.88 -26.99 64.85
CA LYS A 4 0.47 -26.57 64.61
C LYS A 4 0.16 -25.77 63.30
N LEU A 5 -0.93 -25.98 62.56
CA LEU A 5 -2.29 -26.28 63.02
C LEU A 5 -3.28 -26.34 61.84
N ILE A 6 -4.24 -27.29 61.89
CA ILE A 6 -5.68 -27.20 61.54
C ILE A 6 -6.08 -26.82 60.10
N SER A 7 -7.16 -27.31 59.49
CA SER A 7 -8.06 -28.45 59.69
C SER A 7 -9.07 -28.38 58.55
N THR A 8 -9.58 -29.56 58.20
CA THR A 8 -10.73 -29.87 57.36
C THR A 8 -11.90 -28.88 57.40
N HIS A 9 -12.67 -28.80 56.31
CA HIS A 9 -14.08 -29.22 56.30
C HIS A 9 -14.56 -29.55 54.89
N ARG A 10 -14.84 -30.84 54.66
CA ARG A 10 -15.83 -31.30 53.70
C ARG A 10 -17.20 -31.04 54.33
N LEU A 11 -18.13 -30.44 53.59
CA LEU A 11 -19.54 -30.70 53.81
C LEU A 11 -20.24 -30.77 52.45
N ALA A 12 -20.53 -32.00 52.04
CA ALA A 12 -21.53 -32.29 51.03
C ALA A 12 -22.90 -32.22 51.71
N ALA A 13 -23.86 -31.55 51.07
CA ALA A 13 -25.28 -31.69 51.40
C ALA A 13 -26.06 -31.76 50.08
N LEU A 14 -26.52 -32.97 49.78
CA LEU A 14 -27.56 -33.28 48.82
C LEU A 14 -28.90 -32.74 49.34
N PHE A 15 -29.65 -32.06 48.48
CA PHE A 15 -31.11 -32.08 48.53
C PHE A 15 -31.67 -32.21 47.12
N ALA A 16 -32.52 -33.21 46.96
CA ALA A 16 -33.16 -33.61 45.72
C ALA A 16 -34.58 -33.05 45.61
N ALA A 17 -35.03 -33.02 44.35
CA ALA A 17 -36.41 -33.00 43.85
C ALA A 17 -37.20 -31.68 43.90
N ALA A 18 -37.51 -31.13 42.73
CA ALA A 18 -38.79 -31.36 42.04
C ALA A 18 -38.84 -30.49 40.77
N GLY A 19 -39.32 -31.05 39.68
CA GLY A 19 -39.28 -30.43 38.36
C GLY A 19 -40.22 -29.26 38.14
N LEU A 20 -39.94 -28.50 37.08
CA LEU A 20 -40.93 -27.77 36.28
C LEU A 20 -40.34 -27.44 34.92
N LEU A 21 -41.03 -27.94 33.89
CA LEU A 21 -40.88 -27.58 32.48
C LEU A 21 -41.28 -26.10 32.28
N ALA A 22 -40.52 -25.35 31.49
CA ALA A 22 -41.02 -24.15 30.84
C ALA A 22 -40.22 -23.89 29.55
N ALA A 23 -40.74 -24.44 28.46
CA ALA A 23 -40.40 -24.07 27.10
C ALA A 23 -41.04 -22.71 26.78
N CYS A 24 -40.25 -21.73 26.32
CA CYS A 24 -40.80 -20.51 25.72
C CYS A 24 -41.17 -20.80 24.25
N GLN A 25 -42.42 -21.22 24.02
CA GLN A 25 -43.06 -21.12 22.71
C GLN A 25 -43.84 -19.80 22.60
N GLN A 26 -43.69 -19.12 21.47
CA GLN A 26 -44.47 -17.96 21.07
C GLN A 26 -45.94 -18.36 20.87
N VAL A 27 -46.85 -17.62 21.49
CA VAL A 27 -48.30 -17.75 21.29
C VAL A 27 -48.77 -16.68 20.29
N PRO A 28 -49.59 -17.06 19.28
CA PRO A 28 -50.14 -16.17 18.26
C PRO A 28 -51.42 -15.48 18.74
N THR A 29 -51.66 -14.25 18.30
CA THR A 29 -52.94 -13.56 18.53
C THR A 29 -53.75 -13.52 17.22
N ALA A 30 -54.93 -14.14 17.28
CA ALA A 30 -55.94 -14.18 16.25
C ALA A 30 -56.76 -12.88 16.14
N GLN A 31 -57.46 -12.78 15.01
CA GLN A 31 -58.06 -11.61 14.36
C GLN A 31 -59.45 -11.19 14.87
N ALA A 32 -59.89 -9.99 14.48
CA ALA A 32 -61.29 -9.53 14.44
C ALA A 32 -61.55 -8.82 13.07
N PRO A 33 -62.80 -8.56 12.63
CA PRO A 33 -63.47 -9.28 11.53
C PRO A 33 -63.44 -8.59 10.15
N GLN A 34 -63.58 -9.42 9.11
CA GLN A 34 -63.66 -9.04 7.70
C GLN A 34 -65.04 -8.50 7.28
N GLN A 35 -65.03 -7.55 6.34
CA GLN A 35 -66.21 -7.05 5.61
C GLN A 35 -66.58 -8.04 4.46
N PRO A 36 -67.87 -8.25 4.11
CA PRO A 36 -68.29 -9.24 3.10
C PRO A 36 -67.94 -8.86 1.64
N PRO A 37 -67.95 -9.82 0.70
CA PRO A 37 -67.44 -9.67 -0.65
C PRO A 37 -68.48 -9.11 -1.62
N ALA A 38 -68.02 -8.33 -2.61
CA ALA A 38 -68.80 -8.05 -3.82
C ALA A 38 -68.52 -9.14 -4.89
N PRO A 39 -69.53 -9.57 -5.68
CA PRO A 39 -69.37 -10.62 -6.66
C PRO A 39 -68.67 -10.13 -7.94
N ALA A 40 -67.85 -11.00 -8.54
CA ALA A 40 -67.13 -10.77 -9.79
C ALA A 40 -68.04 -10.87 -11.02
N PRO A 41 -67.57 -10.34 -12.18
CA PRO A 41 -67.64 -11.15 -13.39
C PRO A 41 -66.30 -11.22 -14.14
N ALA A 42 -65.79 -12.46 -14.22
CA ALA A 42 -65.30 -13.18 -15.41
C ALA A 42 -64.17 -12.63 -16.32
N PRO A 43 -63.49 -13.53 -17.06
CA PRO A 43 -62.05 -13.52 -17.29
C PRO A 43 -61.66 -12.86 -18.61
N GLY A 44 -60.55 -12.13 -18.62
CA GLY A 44 -60.06 -11.46 -19.81
C GLY A 44 -58.54 -11.37 -19.83
N ASN A 45 -57.94 -12.33 -20.54
CA ASN A 45 -56.60 -12.33 -21.12
C ASN A 45 -55.38 -12.28 -20.20
N ALA A 46 -54.64 -13.39 -20.26
CA ALA A 46 -53.20 -13.39 -20.05
C ALA A 46 -52.55 -12.37 -21.00
N GLU A 47 -51.95 -11.31 -20.45
CA GLU A 47 -50.92 -10.56 -21.15
C GLU A 47 -49.55 -11.02 -20.64
N PRO A 48 -48.57 -11.22 -21.54
CA PRO A 48 -47.28 -11.80 -21.20
C PRO A 48 -46.57 -10.89 -20.21
N GLU A 49 -45.84 -11.49 -19.26
CA GLU A 49 -44.84 -10.79 -18.45
C GLU A 49 -43.89 -10.04 -19.39
N SER A 50 -44.23 -8.79 -19.67
CA SER A 50 -43.37 -7.85 -20.38
C SER A 50 -42.18 -7.63 -19.47
N GLN A 51 -41.07 -8.23 -19.88
CA GLN A 51 -39.73 -8.01 -19.38
C GLN A 51 -39.59 -6.53 -19.05
N ARG A 52 -39.47 -6.21 -17.76
CA ARG A 52 -39.16 -4.84 -17.34
C ARG A 52 -37.91 -4.42 -18.10
N PRO A 53 -37.93 -3.29 -18.82
CA PRO A 53 -36.73 -2.78 -19.47
C PRO A 53 -35.69 -2.56 -18.37
N VAL A 54 -34.53 -3.22 -18.50
CA VAL A 54 -33.36 -2.88 -17.71
C VAL A 54 -33.00 -1.44 -18.04
N THR A 55 -33.34 -0.50 -17.16
CA THR A 55 -32.87 0.87 -17.27
C THR A 55 -31.34 0.86 -17.21
N PRO A 56 -30.64 1.56 -18.11
CA PRO A 56 -29.19 1.69 -18.03
C PRO A 56 -28.81 2.31 -16.68
N ALA A 57 -27.95 1.62 -15.93
CA ALA A 57 -27.45 2.11 -14.65
C ALA A 57 -26.88 3.53 -14.81
N ALA A 58 -27.35 4.46 -13.97
CA ALA A 58 -26.80 5.80 -13.91
C ALA A 58 -25.26 5.73 -13.68
N PRO A 59 -24.45 6.55 -14.37
CA PRO A 59 -23.00 6.52 -14.20
C PRO A 59 -22.61 6.75 -12.74
N ALA A 60 -21.63 5.98 -12.25
CA ALA A 60 -21.16 6.03 -10.88
C ALA A 60 -20.76 7.46 -10.48
N SER A 61 -21.04 7.84 -9.22
CA SER A 61 -20.66 9.17 -8.71
C SER A 61 -19.13 9.39 -8.77
N PRO A 62 -18.64 10.64 -8.88
CA PRO A 62 -17.19 10.91 -8.89
C PRO A 62 -16.44 10.33 -7.69
N ALA A 63 -17.06 10.33 -6.51
CA ALA A 63 -16.48 9.72 -5.31
C ALA A 63 -16.35 8.19 -5.44
N THR A 64 -17.37 7.54 -6.00
CA THR A 64 -17.36 6.09 -6.28
C THR A 64 -16.29 5.72 -7.31
N GLN A 65 -16.15 6.51 -8.39
CA GLN A 65 -15.13 6.30 -9.42
C GLN A 65 -13.70 6.42 -8.85
N GLN A 66 -13.46 7.43 -8.00
CA GLN A 66 -12.18 7.59 -7.31
C GLN A 66 -11.89 6.40 -6.38
N GLN A 67 -12.89 5.93 -5.66
CA GLN A 67 -12.75 4.77 -4.78
C GLN A 67 -12.45 3.48 -5.55
N ALA A 68 -13.16 3.22 -6.65
CA ALA A 68 -12.90 2.09 -7.53
C ALA A 68 -11.48 2.13 -8.12
N THR A 69 -11.02 3.32 -8.50
CA THR A 69 -9.65 3.50 -9.02
C THR A 69 -8.60 3.20 -7.96
N LYS A 70 -8.80 3.62 -6.70
CA LYS A 70 -7.88 3.30 -5.59
C LYS A 70 -7.79 1.80 -5.35
N ILE A 71 -8.93 1.10 -5.39
CA ILE A 71 -8.98 -0.36 -5.26
C ILE A 71 -8.21 -1.03 -6.42
N ALA A 72 -8.40 -0.56 -7.65
CA ALA A 72 -7.69 -1.07 -8.82
C ALA A 72 -6.17 -0.87 -8.74
N VAL A 73 -5.71 0.27 -8.23
CA VAL A 73 -4.28 0.54 -7.99
C VAL A 73 -3.73 -0.40 -6.91
N ALA A 74 -4.47 -0.62 -5.82
CA ALA A 74 -4.06 -1.57 -4.78
C ALA A 74 -3.95 -3.01 -5.33
N ALA A 75 -4.88 -3.41 -6.19
CA ALA A 75 -4.84 -4.71 -6.85
C ALA A 75 -3.63 -4.84 -7.81
N ALA A 76 -3.20 -3.77 -8.48
CA ALA A 76 -1.98 -3.80 -9.27
C ALA A 76 -0.75 -4.14 -8.42
N VAL A 77 -0.65 -3.56 -7.21
CA VAL A 77 0.43 -3.90 -6.26
C VAL A 77 0.34 -5.36 -5.83
N MET A 78 -0.86 -5.90 -5.62
CA MET A 78 -1.04 -7.32 -5.29
C MET A 78 -0.52 -8.22 -6.41
N LEU A 79 -0.83 -7.90 -7.67
CA LEU A 79 -0.33 -8.62 -8.85
C LEU A 79 1.20 -8.56 -8.97
N GLU A 80 1.81 -7.41 -8.70
CA GLU A 80 3.29 -7.29 -8.69
C GLU A 80 3.95 -8.24 -7.67
N ASN A 81 3.29 -8.47 -6.53
CA ASN A 81 3.76 -9.37 -5.49
C ASN A 81 3.31 -10.83 -5.67
N GLY A 82 2.60 -11.16 -6.77
CA GLY A 82 2.15 -12.53 -7.07
C GLY A 82 0.85 -12.95 -6.38
N HIS A 83 0.13 -12.04 -5.74
CA HIS A 83 -1.16 -12.32 -5.08
C HIS A 83 -2.32 -12.22 -6.08
N GLU A 84 -2.34 -13.08 -7.09
CA GLU A 84 -3.32 -13.06 -8.19
C GLU A 84 -4.78 -13.15 -7.69
N GLU A 85 -5.08 -14.13 -6.83
CA GLU A 85 -6.45 -14.35 -6.34
C GLU A 85 -6.99 -13.16 -5.53
N GLN A 86 -6.14 -12.56 -4.69
CA GLN A 86 -6.51 -11.36 -3.92
C GLN A 86 -6.75 -10.17 -4.85
N ALA A 87 -5.86 -9.97 -5.83
CA ALA A 87 -6.01 -8.92 -6.82
C ALA A 87 -7.30 -9.09 -7.62
N LYS A 88 -7.63 -10.31 -8.03
CA LYS A 88 -8.86 -10.63 -8.78
C LYS A 88 -10.11 -10.26 -7.98
N SER A 89 -10.16 -10.61 -6.70
CA SER A 89 -11.26 -10.24 -5.80
C SER A 89 -11.41 -8.72 -5.68
N GLU A 90 -10.30 -7.99 -5.49
CA GLU A 90 -10.34 -6.52 -5.38
C GLU A 90 -10.72 -5.85 -6.70
N LEU A 91 -10.26 -6.37 -7.83
CA LEU A 91 -10.66 -5.87 -9.16
C LEU A 91 -12.15 -6.10 -9.43
N GLN A 92 -12.70 -7.25 -9.02
CA GLN A 92 -14.15 -7.50 -9.10
C GLN A 92 -14.94 -6.48 -8.27
N ARG A 93 -14.47 -6.18 -7.06
CA ARG A 93 -15.07 -5.14 -6.20
C ARG A 93 -14.96 -3.75 -6.82
N ALA A 94 -13.83 -3.40 -7.42
CA ALA A 94 -13.66 -2.14 -8.13
C ALA A 94 -14.64 -2.02 -9.31
N LEU A 95 -14.81 -3.08 -10.09
CA LEU A 95 -15.73 -3.14 -11.23
C LEU A 95 -17.21 -3.16 -10.81
N ALA A 96 -17.53 -3.74 -9.64
CA ALA A 96 -18.87 -3.66 -9.08
C ALA A 96 -19.24 -2.22 -8.66
N ALA A 97 -18.25 -1.44 -8.20
CA ALA A 97 -18.44 -0.03 -7.84
C ALA A 97 -18.44 0.91 -9.06
N ASP A 98 -17.55 0.66 -10.02
CA ASP A 98 -17.46 1.39 -11.29
C ASP A 98 -17.20 0.41 -12.45
N PRO A 99 -18.26 -0.02 -13.15
CA PRO A 99 -18.14 -0.95 -14.28
C PRO A 99 -17.30 -0.40 -15.44
N ASN A 100 -17.12 0.92 -15.52
CA ASN A 100 -16.38 1.59 -16.58
C ASN A 100 -14.94 1.92 -16.18
N ASN A 101 -14.47 1.42 -15.04
CA ASN A 101 -13.12 1.67 -14.57
C ASN A 101 -12.08 1.04 -15.52
N LYS A 102 -11.47 1.87 -16.37
CA LYS A 102 -10.53 1.42 -17.40
C LYS A 102 -9.35 0.63 -16.85
N LEU A 103 -8.81 1.04 -15.70
CA LEU A 103 -7.68 0.37 -15.06
C LEU A 103 -8.09 -1.02 -14.57
N ALA A 104 -9.22 -1.12 -13.85
CA ALA A 104 -9.70 -2.40 -13.36
C ALA A 104 -10.04 -3.38 -14.49
N LEU A 105 -10.67 -2.89 -15.56
CA LEU A 105 -10.95 -3.68 -16.77
C LEU A 105 -9.66 -4.18 -17.43
N ASN A 106 -8.67 -3.29 -17.58
CA ASN A 106 -7.39 -3.65 -18.19
C ASN A 106 -6.67 -4.73 -17.37
N LEU A 107 -6.56 -4.58 -16.05
CA LEU A 107 -5.92 -5.55 -15.17
C LEU A 107 -6.68 -6.89 -15.13
N MET A 108 -8.01 -6.86 -15.07
CA MET A 108 -8.84 -8.07 -15.09
C MET A 108 -8.68 -8.86 -16.40
N ARG A 109 -8.61 -8.17 -17.53
CA ARG A 109 -8.33 -8.78 -18.83
C ARG A 109 -6.97 -9.49 -18.83
N GLN A 110 -5.95 -8.91 -18.21
CA GLN A 110 -4.61 -9.52 -18.16
C GLN A 110 -4.57 -10.81 -17.32
N ILE A 111 -5.41 -10.91 -16.28
CA ILE A 111 -5.56 -12.12 -15.46
C ILE A 111 -6.27 -13.23 -16.26
N THR A 112 -7.31 -12.87 -17.00
CA THR A 112 -8.21 -13.85 -17.63
C THR A 112 -7.81 -14.25 -19.05
N ALA A 113 -7.16 -13.36 -19.80
CA ALA A 113 -6.79 -13.61 -21.18
C ALA A 113 -5.61 -14.57 -21.31
N ASP A 114 -5.49 -15.26 -22.45
CA ASP A 114 -4.27 -15.97 -22.81
C ASP A 114 -3.21 -14.95 -23.27
N PRO A 115 -2.03 -14.89 -22.62
CA PRO A 115 -0.98 -13.94 -22.97
C PRO A 115 -0.48 -14.09 -24.41
N VAL A 116 -0.37 -15.31 -24.94
CA VAL A 116 0.13 -15.56 -26.30
C VAL A 116 -0.93 -15.24 -27.34
N ALA A 117 -2.19 -15.58 -27.06
CA ALA A 117 -3.31 -15.22 -27.93
C ALA A 117 -3.52 -13.69 -28.00
N THR A 118 -3.30 -12.98 -26.89
CA THR A 118 -3.52 -11.53 -26.79
C THR A 118 -2.36 -10.72 -27.37
N LEU A 119 -1.11 -11.11 -27.08
CA LEU A 119 0.08 -10.34 -27.45
C LEU A 119 0.75 -10.84 -28.74
N GLY A 120 0.36 -12.03 -29.21
CA GLY A 120 0.92 -12.66 -30.39
C GLY A 120 2.10 -13.58 -30.09
N ARG A 121 2.41 -14.43 -31.07
CA ARG A 121 3.54 -15.38 -31.00
C ARG A 121 4.88 -14.73 -31.35
N GLU A 122 4.86 -13.64 -32.11
CA GLU A 122 6.06 -12.88 -32.42
C GLU A 122 6.59 -12.20 -31.17
N SER A 123 7.86 -12.43 -30.85
CA SER A 123 8.57 -11.77 -29.76
C SER A 123 10.05 -11.63 -30.08
N PHE A 124 10.71 -10.71 -29.38
CA PHE A 124 12.16 -10.55 -29.41
C PHE A 124 12.74 -10.67 -28.00
N ALA A 125 14.01 -11.04 -27.93
CA ALA A 125 14.73 -11.15 -26.67
C ALA A 125 15.16 -9.77 -26.16
N TYR A 126 14.90 -9.50 -24.89
CA TYR A 126 15.36 -8.31 -24.18
C TYR A 126 16.08 -8.70 -22.90
N THR A 127 17.33 -8.27 -22.76
CA THR A 127 18.06 -8.39 -21.50
C THR A 127 17.66 -7.25 -20.59
N VAL A 128 17.02 -7.59 -19.47
CA VAL A 128 16.60 -6.67 -18.42
C VAL A 128 17.80 -5.90 -17.91
N ARG A 129 17.70 -4.58 -17.84
CA ARG A 129 18.78 -3.72 -17.37
C ARG A 129 18.73 -3.55 -15.86
N PRO A 130 19.84 -3.15 -15.24
CA PRO A 130 19.80 -2.67 -13.87
C PRO A 130 18.76 -1.55 -13.72
N ASN A 131 17.87 -1.68 -12.74
CA ASN A 131 16.73 -0.79 -12.45
C ASN A 131 15.50 -0.90 -13.38
N ASP A 132 15.48 -1.82 -14.33
CA ASP A 132 14.23 -2.12 -15.02
C ASP A 132 13.24 -2.86 -14.10
N SER A 133 11.95 -2.58 -14.29
CA SER A 133 10.85 -3.33 -13.70
C SER A 133 9.93 -3.85 -14.79
N MET A 134 9.11 -4.86 -14.49
CA MET A 134 8.15 -5.38 -15.45
C MET A 134 7.24 -4.28 -16.01
N SER A 135 6.85 -3.32 -15.16
CA SER A 135 6.02 -2.16 -15.51
C SER A 135 6.76 -1.14 -16.38
N SER A 136 8.05 -0.88 -16.14
CA SER A 136 8.83 0.01 -17.02
C SER A 136 9.07 -0.61 -18.39
N ILE A 137 9.33 -1.92 -18.44
CA ILE A 137 9.51 -2.68 -19.68
C ILE A 137 8.21 -2.71 -20.48
N ALA A 138 7.07 -3.02 -19.83
CA ALA A 138 5.76 -2.99 -20.48
C ALA A 138 5.41 -1.59 -20.99
N GLY A 139 5.65 -0.54 -20.20
CA GLY A 139 5.46 0.85 -20.65
C GLY A 139 6.32 1.19 -21.88
N ARG A 140 7.58 0.73 -21.89
CA ARG A 140 8.52 1.02 -22.99
C ARG A 140 8.17 0.31 -24.29
N PHE A 141 7.81 -0.96 -24.23
CA PHE A 141 7.65 -1.79 -25.44
C PHE A 141 6.19 -2.00 -25.85
N MET A 142 5.25 -1.90 -24.89
CA MET A 142 3.82 -2.11 -25.12
C MET A 142 3.01 -0.82 -25.00
N GLY A 143 3.63 0.29 -24.55
CA GLY A 143 2.98 1.59 -24.40
C GLY A 143 2.06 1.70 -23.18
N ASP A 144 2.00 0.66 -22.33
CA ASP A 144 1.15 0.62 -21.14
C ASP A 144 1.92 0.00 -19.96
N ILE A 145 2.18 0.81 -18.93
CA ILE A 145 2.87 0.37 -17.71
C ILE A 145 2.08 -0.70 -16.96
N TYR A 146 0.75 -0.72 -17.10
CA TYR A 146 -0.10 -1.69 -16.43
C TYR A 146 -0.10 -3.04 -17.12
N SER A 147 0.41 -3.14 -18.36
CA SER A 147 0.55 -4.41 -19.10
C SER A 147 1.67 -5.32 -18.58
N PHE A 148 2.27 -5.00 -17.43
CA PHE A 148 3.32 -5.78 -16.78
C PHE A 148 2.86 -7.21 -16.45
N TYR A 149 1.59 -7.39 -16.06
CA TYR A 149 1.14 -8.67 -15.55
C TYR A 149 0.96 -9.69 -16.68
N ILE A 150 0.38 -9.28 -17.80
CA ILE A 150 0.28 -10.14 -18.99
C ILE A 150 1.65 -10.42 -19.60
N LEU A 151 2.60 -9.47 -19.52
CA LEU A 151 3.99 -9.68 -19.92
C LEU A 151 4.70 -10.71 -19.02
N ALA A 152 4.45 -10.66 -17.70
CA ALA A 152 4.96 -11.66 -16.76
C ALA A 152 4.44 -13.05 -17.10
N ARG A 153 3.14 -13.17 -17.36
CA ARG A 153 2.51 -14.44 -17.78
C ARG A 153 3.06 -14.94 -19.12
N TYR A 154 3.29 -14.05 -20.08
CA TYR A 154 3.95 -14.38 -21.36
C TYR A 154 5.35 -14.99 -21.16
N ASN A 155 6.06 -14.55 -20.10
CA ASN A 155 7.37 -15.04 -19.72
C ASN A 155 7.36 -16.16 -18.67
N SER A 156 6.17 -16.66 -18.30
CA SER A 156 5.99 -17.67 -17.24
C SER A 156 6.56 -17.25 -15.88
N ILE A 157 6.46 -15.96 -15.56
CA ILE A 157 6.92 -15.38 -14.29
C ILE A 157 5.71 -15.19 -13.36
N ALA A 158 5.70 -15.89 -12.23
CA ALA A 158 4.62 -15.83 -11.25
C ALA A 158 4.61 -14.53 -10.45
N VAL A 159 5.79 -13.99 -10.12
CA VAL A 159 5.94 -12.76 -9.32
C VAL A 159 6.67 -11.70 -10.14
N PRO A 160 5.95 -10.75 -10.77
CA PRO A 160 6.55 -9.74 -11.64
C PRO A 160 7.65 -8.90 -10.98
N LYS A 161 7.55 -8.66 -9.67
CA LYS A 161 8.53 -7.90 -8.89
C LYS A 161 9.87 -8.62 -8.71
N GLN A 162 9.96 -9.91 -8.99
CA GLN A 162 11.19 -10.70 -8.85
C GLN A 162 12.08 -10.70 -10.10
N VAL A 163 11.70 -9.98 -11.16
CA VAL A 163 12.57 -9.82 -12.33
C VAL A 163 13.89 -9.17 -11.95
N SER A 164 14.98 -9.80 -12.37
CA SER A 164 16.35 -9.36 -12.04
C SER A 164 17.06 -8.78 -13.25
N GLY A 165 17.94 -7.80 -13.01
CA GLY A 165 18.85 -7.31 -14.06
C GLY A 165 19.70 -8.45 -14.62
N GLY A 166 19.87 -8.46 -15.95
CA GLY A 166 20.55 -9.52 -16.70
C GLY A 166 19.63 -10.67 -17.13
N GLN A 167 18.39 -10.74 -16.62
CA GLN A 167 17.43 -11.75 -17.06
C GLN A 167 16.99 -11.47 -18.50
N VAL A 168 16.90 -12.51 -19.33
CA VAL A 168 16.39 -12.38 -20.70
C VAL A 168 14.88 -12.62 -20.70
N LEU A 169 14.12 -11.63 -21.16
CA LEU A 169 12.67 -11.69 -21.34
C LEU A 169 12.31 -11.76 -22.82
N ARG A 170 11.23 -12.47 -23.12
CA ARG A 170 10.53 -12.43 -24.40
C ARG A 170 9.55 -11.27 -24.38
N ILE A 171 9.80 -10.27 -25.20
CA ILE A 171 8.95 -9.09 -25.36
C ILE A 171 8.10 -9.27 -26.62
N PRO A 172 6.77 -9.26 -26.53
CA PRO A 172 5.90 -9.43 -27.69
C PRO A 172 6.05 -8.30 -28.71
N GLY A 173 5.87 -8.64 -29.98
CA GLY A 173 5.94 -7.71 -31.11
C GLY A 173 7.27 -7.76 -31.85
N LYS A 174 7.43 -6.80 -32.78
CA LYS A 174 8.63 -6.70 -33.62
C LYS A 174 9.74 -5.96 -32.87
N ALA A 175 10.96 -6.47 -32.99
CA ALA A 175 12.12 -5.80 -32.43
C ALA A 175 12.20 -4.36 -32.97
N PRO A 176 12.27 -3.35 -32.10
CA PRO A 176 12.39 -1.98 -32.56
C PRO A 176 13.76 -1.79 -33.24
N PRO A 177 13.90 -0.84 -34.19
CA PRO A 177 15.12 -0.70 -34.99
C PRO A 177 16.35 -0.55 -34.08
N PRO A 178 17.51 -1.10 -34.49
CA PRO A 178 18.70 -1.12 -33.64
C PRO A 178 19.11 0.28 -33.18
N SER A 179 18.72 1.36 -33.87
CA SER A 179 18.93 2.76 -33.45
C SER A 179 18.29 3.11 -32.09
N VAL A 180 17.08 2.63 -31.78
CA VAL A 180 16.43 2.89 -30.47
C VAL A 180 16.84 1.87 -29.39
N MET A 181 17.35 0.71 -29.81
CA MET A 181 18.07 -0.22 -28.93
C MET A 181 19.49 0.30 -28.61
N ARG A 182 20.13 1.02 -29.54
CA ARG A 182 21.52 1.50 -29.52
C ARG A 182 21.70 2.92 -29.00
N GLU A 183 20.71 3.81 -29.12
CA GLU A 183 20.68 5.06 -28.37
C GLU A 183 20.68 4.80 -26.85
N THR A 184 20.21 3.60 -26.47
CA THR A 184 20.29 3.09 -25.11
C THR A 184 21.37 2.00 -24.91
N ALA A 185 22.22 1.75 -25.90
CA ALA A 185 23.39 0.84 -25.85
C ALA A 185 24.65 1.48 -26.47
N LYS A 186 24.83 2.80 -26.34
CA LYS A 186 26.11 3.46 -26.60
C LYS A 186 27.01 3.33 -25.37
N ALA A 187 27.38 2.09 -25.09
CA ALA A 187 28.57 1.71 -24.33
C ALA A 187 28.88 0.23 -24.60
N GLU A 188 29.22 -0.12 -25.85
CA GLU A 188 30.25 -1.13 -26.10
C GLU A 188 30.83 -1.01 -27.53
N PRO A 189 32.15 -1.18 -27.75
CA PRO A 189 32.84 -0.95 -29.03
C PRO A 189 32.83 -2.16 -29.98
N ALA A 190 33.10 -1.91 -31.25
CA ALA A 190 33.27 -2.90 -32.34
C ALA A 190 34.58 -3.73 -32.20
N PRO A 191 34.72 -4.89 -32.88
CA PRO A 191 35.88 -5.78 -32.71
C PRO A 191 37.18 -5.20 -33.32
N PRO A 192 38.38 -5.52 -32.80
CA PRO A 192 39.63 -4.95 -33.28
C PRO A 192 40.27 -5.73 -34.46
N PRO A 193 41.15 -5.08 -35.27
CA PRO A 193 42.02 -5.72 -36.27
C PRO A 193 43.16 -6.54 -35.62
N PRO A 194 43.95 -7.35 -36.38
CA PRO A 194 44.99 -8.21 -35.80
C PRO A 194 46.14 -7.41 -35.15
N PRO A 195 46.89 -7.97 -34.18
CA PRO A 195 47.70 -7.19 -33.25
C PRO A 195 49.12 -6.87 -33.76
N PRO A 196 49.61 -5.63 -33.56
CA PRO A 196 51.04 -5.30 -33.45
C PRO A 196 51.51 -5.34 -31.96
N PRO A 197 52.81 -5.14 -31.64
CA PRO A 197 53.53 -5.79 -30.54
C PRO A 197 53.06 -5.38 -29.13
N PRO A 198 53.40 -6.16 -28.08
CA PRO A 198 52.69 -6.12 -26.80
C PRO A 198 52.88 -4.79 -26.05
N PRO A 199 51.79 -4.08 -25.71
CA PRO A 199 51.81 -3.02 -24.71
C PRO A 199 51.72 -3.60 -23.29
N ALA A 200 52.24 -2.87 -22.32
CA ALA A 200 52.19 -3.18 -20.91
C ALA A 200 50.77 -3.58 -20.44
N VAL A 201 50.72 -4.59 -19.58
CA VAL A 201 49.52 -5.18 -18.99
C VAL A 201 48.55 -4.09 -18.50
N PRO A 202 47.28 -4.05 -18.96
CA PRO A 202 46.27 -3.19 -18.36
C PRO A 202 46.03 -3.64 -16.91
N ALA A 203 45.96 -2.68 -15.98
CA ALA A 203 45.56 -2.93 -14.61
C ALA A 203 44.19 -3.65 -14.56
N PRO A 204 43.96 -4.56 -13.60
CA PRO A 204 42.69 -5.26 -13.44
C PRO A 204 41.51 -4.28 -13.30
N PRO A 205 40.29 -4.67 -13.72
CA PRO A 205 39.10 -3.83 -13.55
C PRO A 205 38.93 -3.45 -12.07
N PRO A 206 38.47 -2.22 -11.76
CA PRO A 206 38.26 -1.83 -10.38
C PRO A 206 37.24 -2.79 -9.73
N PRO A 207 37.43 -3.15 -8.44
CA PRO A 207 36.46 -3.96 -7.72
C PRO A 207 35.07 -3.27 -7.72
N PRO A 208 33.97 -4.02 -7.49
CA PRO A 208 32.62 -3.44 -7.42
C PRO A 208 32.65 -2.21 -6.52
N ALA A 209 32.27 -1.06 -7.09
CA ALA A 209 32.40 0.23 -6.42
C ALA A 209 31.72 0.16 -5.05
N GLU A 210 32.50 0.42 -3.99
CA GLU A 210 31.94 0.56 -2.67
C GLU A 210 30.84 1.62 -2.70
N PRO A 211 29.72 1.40 -1.98
CA PRO A 211 28.63 2.35 -2.00
C PRO A 211 29.14 3.73 -1.59
N THR A 212 28.76 4.75 -2.36
CA THR A 212 29.23 6.11 -2.11
C THR A 212 28.85 6.54 -0.70
N PRO A 213 29.55 7.51 -0.09
CA PRO A 213 29.14 8.05 1.20
C PRO A 213 27.65 8.49 1.24
N GLY A 214 27.14 9.04 0.14
CA GLY A 214 25.74 9.43 -0.01
C GLY A 214 24.78 8.23 -0.03
N GLU A 215 25.12 7.17 -0.77
CA GLU A 215 24.35 5.93 -0.80
C GLU A 215 24.34 5.22 0.56
N ARG A 216 25.49 5.20 1.26
CA ARG A 216 25.59 4.66 2.62
C ARG A 216 24.70 5.43 3.59
N ALA A 217 24.72 6.76 3.53
CA ALA A 217 23.85 7.62 4.34
C ALA A 217 22.35 7.39 4.00
N MET A 218 21.99 7.26 2.72
CA MET A 218 20.61 6.91 2.32
C MET A 218 20.14 5.58 2.91
N ARG A 219 21.00 4.54 2.85
CA ARG A 219 20.67 3.22 3.41
C ARG A 219 20.58 3.26 4.94
N ALA A 220 21.46 3.99 5.60
CA ALA A 220 21.42 4.20 7.04
C ALA A 220 20.14 4.92 7.47
N GLY A 221 19.73 5.96 6.73
CA GLY A 221 18.46 6.66 6.96
C GLY A 221 17.25 5.76 6.78
N ALA A 222 17.24 4.91 5.75
CA ALA A 222 16.17 3.95 5.52
C ALA A 222 16.07 2.89 6.63
N LEU A 223 17.20 2.42 7.14
CA LEU A 223 17.24 1.48 8.26
C LEU A 223 16.70 2.13 9.53
N ALA A 224 17.14 3.35 9.84
CA ALA A 224 16.67 4.11 11.00
C ALA A 224 15.16 4.40 10.92
N GLN A 225 14.65 4.75 9.73
CA GLN A 225 13.22 4.94 9.52
C GLN A 225 12.43 3.64 9.76
N LYS A 226 12.95 2.50 9.27
CA LYS A 226 12.33 1.19 9.47
C LYS A 226 12.30 0.78 10.94
N SER A 227 13.33 1.15 11.72
CA SER A 227 13.36 0.91 13.17
C SER A 227 12.55 1.93 13.98
N GLY A 228 11.93 2.92 13.33
CA GLY A 228 11.16 3.98 13.99
C GLY A 228 12.02 5.07 14.64
N ASP A 229 13.33 5.08 14.38
CA ASP A 229 14.24 6.12 14.82
C ASP A 229 14.26 7.26 13.78
N PHE A 230 13.19 8.05 13.80
CA PHE A 230 12.99 9.13 12.83
C PHE A 230 14.01 10.26 12.98
N GLU A 231 14.60 10.45 14.16
CA GLU A 231 15.63 11.48 14.37
C GLU A 231 16.92 11.10 13.66
N ARG A 232 17.36 9.85 13.86
CA ARG A 232 18.52 9.32 13.14
C ARG A 232 18.24 9.25 11.64
N ALA A 233 17.03 8.87 11.24
CA ALA A 233 16.65 8.87 9.84
C ALA A 233 16.76 10.25 9.20
N LEU A 234 16.28 11.31 9.89
CA LEU A 234 16.40 12.69 9.40
C LEU A 234 17.87 13.10 9.27
N ALA A 235 18.71 12.76 10.25
CA ALA A 235 20.14 13.09 10.22
C ALA A 235 20.85 12.42 9.04
N GLU A 236 20.62 11.13 8.81
CA GLU A 236 21.25 10.38 7.72
C GLU A 236 20.74 10.82 6.35
N TYR A 237 19.45 11.09 6.19
CA TYR A 237 18.92 11.64 4.94
C TYR A 237 19.40 13.06 4.67
N SER A 238 19.52 13.90 5.69
CA SER A 238 20.09 15.25 5.54
C SER A 238 21.56 15.18 5.15
N LYS A 239 22.33 14.27 5.76
CA LYS A 239 23.72 13.98 5.37
C LYS A 239 23.81 13.50 3.93
N ALA A 240 22.93 12.59 3.50
CA ALA A 240 22.87 12.16 2.11
C ALA A 240 22.53 13.33 1.17
N ALA A 241 21.65 14.25 1.57
CA ALA A 241 21.32 15.43 0.79
C ALA A 241 22.52 16.39 0.67
N THR A 242 23.33 16.57 1.72
CA THR A 242 24.58 17.35 1.64
C THR A 242 25.64 16.72 0.74
N LEU A 243 25.47 15.46 0.38
CA LEU A 243 26.34 14.71 -0.52
C LEU A 243 25.72 14.57 -1.93
N ASP A 244 24.73 15.41 -2.25
CA ASP A 244 23.99 15.44 -3.53
C ASP A 244 23.36 14.10 -3.91
N GLN A 245 23.02 13.27 -2.93
CA GLN A 245 22.45 11.97 -3.19
C GLN A 245 21.00 12.10 -3.71
N PRO A 246 20.68 11.50 -4.88
CA PRO A 246 19.35 11.62 -5.47
C PRO A 246 18.23 11.16 -4.52
N GLY A 247 17.19 11.98 -4.39
CA GLY A 247 16.01 11.69 -3.58
C GLY A 247 16.21 11.84 -2.06
N ALA A 248 17.42 12.15 -1.58
CA ALA A 248 17.69 12.31 -0.15
C ALA A 248 16.93 13.49 0.46
N GLU A 249 16.86 14.63 -0.23
CA GLU A 249 16.14 15.81 0.25
C GLU A 249 14.64 15.56 0.40
N GLY A 250 14.03 14.86 -0.57
CA GLY A 250 12.63 14.45 -0.50
C GLY A 250 12.37 13.51 0.69
N LYS A 251 13.28 12.56 0.94
CA LYS A 251 13.20 11.68 2.13
C LYS A 251 13.37 12.46 3.44
N ALA A 252 14.32 13.38 3.51
CA ALA A 252 14.53 14.23 4.69
C ALA A 252 13.27 15.06 4.98
N THR A 253 12.62 15.61 3.95
CA THR A 253 11.38 16.39 4.10
C THR A 253 10.23 15.54 4.61
N GLU A 254 10.07 14.31 4.10
CA GLU A 254 9.04 13.40 4.56
C GLU A 254 9.23 13.02 6.04
N VAL A 255 10.45 12.65 6.43
CA VAL A 255 10.77 12.32 7.84
C VAL A 255 10.58 13.55 8.74
N ARG A 256 10.92 14.76 8.27
CA ARG A 256 10.68 16.01 8.98
C ARG A 256 9.19 16.19 9.31
N LYS A 257 8.30 15.99 8.33
CA LYS A 257 6.84 16.07 8.54
C LYS A 257 6.33 15.05 9.56
N GLN A 258 6.88 13.83 9.53
CA GLN A 258 6.52 12.77 10.47
C GLN A 258 6.96 13.11 11.90
N LEU A 259 8.18 13.64 12.07
CA LEU A 259 8.68 14.12 13.37
C LEU A 259 7.82 15.26 13.93
N VAL A 260 7.51 16.27 13.11
CA VAL A 260 6.62 17.39 13.51
C VAL A 260 5.27 16.86 13.97
N SER A 261 4.67 15.92 13.23
CA SER A 261 3.38 15.32 13.58
C SER A 261 3.44 14.55 14.91
N ARG A 262 4.48 13.74 15.12
CA ARG A 262 4.68 12.97 16.37
C ARG A 262 4.89 13.88 17.58
N TYR A 263 5.75 14.87 17.46
CA TYR A 263 6.02 15.80 18.56
C TYR A 263 4.82 16.69 18.87
N THR A 264 4.06 17.09 17.86
CA THR A 264 2.78 17.81 18.06
C THR A 264 1.78 16.95 18.85
N LEU A 265 1.62 15.67 18.50
CA LEU A 265 0.74 14.75 19.22
C LEU A 265 1.20 14.55 20.67
N ASN A 266 2.49 14.35 20.89
CA ASN A 266 3.07 14.21 22.23
C ASN A 266 2.83 15.47 23.07
N ALA A 267 3.03 16.65 22.49
CA ALA A 267 2.82 17.92 23.16
C ALA A 267 1.37 18.10 23.61
N ARG A 268 0.42 17.83 22.71
CA ARG A 268 -1.02 17.89 23.02
C ARG A 268 -1.42 16.87 24.09
N THR A 269 -0.87 15.66 24.03
CA THR A 269 -1.14 14.61 25.01
C THR A 269 -0.60 14.98 26.39
N ALA A 270 0.61 15.52 26.46
CA ALA A 270 1.20 16.00 27.71
C ALA A 270 0.39 17.17 28.29
N PHE A 271 -0.04 18.12 27.44
CA PHE A 271 -0.89 19.23 27.86
C PHE A 271 -2.23 18.75 28.42
N ALA A 272 -2.88 17.77 27.78
CA ALA A 272 -4.12 17.15 28.27
C ALA A 272 -3.95 16.46 29.63
N LYS A 273 -2.74 15.97 29.93
CA LYS A 273 -2.37 15.38 31.23
C LYS A 273 -1.94 16.41 32.27
N GLN A 274 -2.04 17.71 31.95
CA GLN A 274 -1.49 18.82 32.76
C GLN A 274 0.04 18.75 32.96
N ASP A 275 0.74 17.92 32.18
CA ASP A 275 2.20 17.86 32.12
C ASP A 275 2.73 18.98 31.22
N LEU A 276 2.79 20.19 31.79
CA LEU A 276 3.26 21.38 31.08
C LEU A 276 4.72 21.26 30.66
N ASP A 277 5.55 20.60 31.46
CA ASP A 277 6.96 20.36 31.16
C ASP A 277 7.13 19.41 29.97
N GLY A 278 6.36 18.32 29.91
CA GLY A 278 6.32 17.43 28.74
C GLY A 278 5.78 18.11 27.49
N ALA A 279 4.79 18.99 27.63
CA ALA A 279 4.26 19.77 26.52
C ALA A 279 5.31 20.74 25.96
N ILE A 280 6.00 21.50 26.82
CA ILE A 280 7.06 22.43 26.43
C ILE A 280 8.19 21.69 25.70
N ARG A 281 8.70 20.58 26.27
CA ARG A 281 9.76 19.78 25.62
C ARG A 281 9.34 19.30 24.24
N SER A 282 8.09 18.85 24.10
CA SER A 282 7.60 18.35 22.81
C SER A 282 7.45 19.46 21.77
N TRP A 283 6.99 20.66 22.17
CA TRP A 283 6.95 21.81 21.27
C TRP A 283 8.35 22.31 20.88
N GLU A 284 9.32 22.26 21.80
CA GLU A 284 10.72 22.56 21.48
C GLU A 284 11.30 21.58 20.46
N ARG A 285 10.92 20.31 20.53
CA ARG A 285 11.31 19.32 19.52
C ARG A 285 10.68 19.60 18.15
N VAL A 286 9.44 20.12 18.08
CA VAL A 286 8.87 20.60 16.82
C VAL A 286 9.72 21.75 16.27
N LEU A 287 10.07 22.73 17.10
CA LEU A 287 10.86 23.90 16.70
C LEU A 287 12.30 23.56 16.32
N ALA A 288 12.89 22.52 16.89
CA ALA A 288 14.19 22.01 16.48
C ALA A 288 14.18 21.43 15.06
N VAL A 289 13.04 20.87 14.64
CA VAL A 289 12.85 20.22 13.34
C VAL A 289 12.31 21.21 12.29
N ASP A 290 11.45 22.14 12.71
CA ASP A 290 10.84 23.21 11.92
C ASP A 290 10.83 24.52 12.73
N PRO A 291 11.91 25.32 12.67
CA PRO A 291 12.01 26.58 13.41
C PRO A 291 10.94 27.63 13.06
N ASN A 292 10.32 27.50 11.89
CA ASN A 292 9.30 28.42 11.40
C ASN A 292 7.87 27.97 11.75
N ASN A 293 7.73 26.95 12.61
CA ASN A 293 6.43 26.45 13.01
C ASN A 293 5.71 27.42 13.98
N GLU A 294 4.88 28.30 13.45
CA GLU A 294 4.15 29.30 14.24
C GLU A 294 3.25 28.69 15.31
N THR A 295 2.63 27.54 15.02
CA THR A 295 1.80 26.82 16.00
C THR A 295 2.63 26.37 17.20
N ALA A 296 3.81 25.79 16.97
CA ALA A 296 4.68 25.34 18.05
C ALA A 296 5.24 26.51 18.89
N LYS A 297 5.54 27.66 18.27
CA LYS A 297 5.95 28.88 19.00
C LYS A 297 4.85 29.34 19.97
N LEU A 298 3.62 29.47 19.45
CA LEU A 298 2.47 29.94 20.22
C LEU A 298 2.13 28.98 21.37
N GLU A 299 2.04 27.69 21.08
CA GLU A 299 1.65 26.68 22.08
C GLU A 299 2.74 26.48 23.15
N ARG A 300 4.03 26.57 22.78
CA ARG A 300 5.13 26.59 23.76
C ARG A 300 5.00 27.78 24.70
N GLN A 301 4.76 28.99 24.17
CA GLN A 301 4.60 30.19 24.99
C GLN A 301 3.40 30.07 25.92
N ARG A 302 2.27 29.54 25.43
CA ARG A 302 1.08 29.27 26.24
C ARG A 302 1.38 28.33 27.40
N ALA A 303 2.08 27.23 27.14
CA ALA A 303 2.46 26.26 28.17
C ALA A 303 3.41 26.89 29.22
N LEU A 304 4.37 27.71 28.80
CA LEU A 304 5.26 28.46 29.70
C LEU A 304 4.47 29.43 30.60
N SER A 305 3.59 30.24 30.02
CA SER A 305 2.77 31.18 30.80
C SER A 305 1.84 30.47 31.79
N LEU A 306 1.29 29.31 31.41
CA LEU A 306 0.45 28.52 32.32
C LEU A 306 1.27 27.92 33.47
N LYS A 307 2.50 27.44 33.19
CA LYS A 307 3.39 26.88 34.20
C LYS A 307 3.76 27.90 35.28
N GLU A 308 4.10 29.12 34.88
CA GLU A 308 4.39 30.20 35.84
C GLU A 308 3.16 30.57 36.70
N LYS A 309 1.96 30.59 36.10
CA LYS A 309 0.71 30.82 36.86
C LYS A 309 0.46 29.74 37.89
N VAL A 310 0.59 28.46 37.51
CA VAL A 310 0.40 27.33 38.45
C VAL A 310 1.42 27.41 39.59
N LYS A 311 2.67 27.76 39.30
CA LYS A 311 3.73 27.93 40.32
C LYS A 311 3.39 29.03 41.32
N GLY A 312 2.87 30.17 40.86
CA GLY A 312 2.48 31.30 41.74
C GLY A 312 1.22 31.07 42.56
N LEU A 313 0.41 30.05 42.25
CA LEU A 313 -0.78 29.67 43.04
C LEU A 313 -0.45 28.65 44.15
N GLY A 314 0.74 28.04 44.10
CA GLY A 314 1.20 27.05 45.08
C GLY A 314 2.11 27.60 46.17
N THR A 315 2.33 28.92 46.19
CA THR A 315 3.08 29.69 47.21
C THR A 315 2.11 30.52 48.04
#